data_AF-A0A399G6N0-F1
#
_entry.id   AF-A0A399G6N0-F1
#
_cell.length_a   1.000
_cell.length_b   1.000
_cell.length_c   1.000
_cell.angle_alpha   90.00
_cell.angle_beta   90.00
_cell.angle_gamma   90.00
#
_symmetry.space_group_name_H-M   'P 1'
#
loop_
_entity.id
_entity.type
_entity.pdbx_description
1 polymer ?
#
loop_
_entity_poly.entity_id
_entity_poly.type
_entity_poly.pdbx_seq_one_letter_code
_entity_poly.pdbx_strand_id
1 'polypeptide(L)'
;MTTTSNTFDPVELRRAFGCFPSGVTAVCALVDGGPVGMAASTFTSVSLDPPLVSVCVARTSTTWPALRRSTRIGVSVLNSEHGAICRQLSARDVDRFAGVDWTALPNGSVVLNDAAAWLDCGVEEEITAGDHVIALLSVQAIQAAPAVAPLVFHGSRFRRLAA
;
A
#
# COMPACT_ATOMS: atom_id res chain seq x y z
N MET A 1 13.74 20.16 28.24
CA MET A 1 13.89 19.75 26.82
C MET A 1 12.66 20.27 26.10
N THR A 2 12.77 21.45 25.48
CA THR A 2 11.66 22.18 24.85
C THR A 2 11.27 21.45 23.57
N THR A 3 10.08 20.84 23.56
CA THR A 3 9.46 20.32 22.35
C THR A 3 9.08 21.50 21.47
N THR A 4 9.89 21.80 20.45
CA THR A 4 9.51 22.71 19.38
C THR A 4 8.30 22.11 18.67
N SER A 5 7.10 22.64 18.94
CA SER A 5 5.90 22.31 18.19
C SER A 5 6.09 22.80 16.76
N ASN A 6 6.54 21.91 15.90
CA ASN A 6 6.78 22.17 14.50
C ASN A 6 5.43 22.53 13.85
N THR A 7 5.18 23.83 13.67
CA THR A 7 3.87 24.41 13.31
C THR A 7 3.82 24.63 11.80
N PHE A 8 4.03 23.56 11.03
CA PHE A 8 3.82 23.61 9.58
C PHE A 8 2.35 23.38 9.25
N ASP A 9 1.81 24.15 8.30
CA ASP A 9 0.48 23.89 7.74
C ASP A 9 0.46 22.49 7.11
N PRO A 10 -0.49 21.60 7.48
CA PRO A 10 -0.66 20.29 6.84
C PRO A 10 -0.74 20.34 5.31
N VAL A 11 -1.25 21.43 4.73
CA VAL A 11 -1.30 21.61 3.26
C VAL A 11 0.12 21.79 2.69
N GLU A 12 0.95 22.61 3.34
CA GLU A 12 2.35 22.81 2.95
C GLU A 12 3.18 21.54 3.10
N LEU A 13 3.01 20.80 4.21
CA LEU A 13 3.65 19.51 4.40
C LEU A 13 3.28 18.50 3.32
N ARG A 14 1.98 18.37 2.99
CA ARG A 14 1.53 17.48 1.91
C ARG A 14 2.11 17.88 0.55
N ARG A 15 2.22 19.18 0.27
CA ARG A 15 2.85 19.67 -0.95
C ARG A 15 4.33 19.30 -0.98
N ALA A 16 5.06 19.53 0.11
CA ALA A 16 6.48 19.18 0.21
C ALA A 16 6.72 17.67 0.08
N PHE A 17 5.95 16.84 0.77
CA PHE A 17 6.04 15.38 0.66
C PHE A 17 5.66 14.87 -0.73
N GLY A 18 4.70 15.54 -1.38
CA GLY A 18 4.32 15.23 -2.75
C GLY A 18 5.43 15.47 -3.79
N CYS A 19 6.51 16.18 -3.44
CA CYS A 19 7.69 16.33 -4.31
C CYS A 19 8.58 15.09 -4.35
N PHE A 20 8.43 14.14 -3.41
CA PHE A 20 9.13 12.87 -3.44
C PHE A 20 8.29 11.84 -4.21
N PRO A 21 8.71 11.40 -5.40
CA PRO A 21 7.95 10.41 -6.17
C PRO A 21 8.03 9.04 -5.49
N SER A 22 6.94 8.28 -5.52
CA SER A 22 6.92 6.90 -5.07
C SER A 22 6.11 6.00 -6.00
N GLY A 23 6.39 4.70 -5.94
CA GLY A 23 5.46 3.70 -6.47
C GLY A 23 4.19 3.66 -5.63
N VAL A 24 3.15 3.01 -6.16
CA VAL A 24 1.91 2.76 -5.42
C VAL A 24 1.69 1.26 -5.27
N THR A 25 1.27 0.83 -4.10
CA THR A 25 0.88 -0.55 -3.81
C THR A 25 -0.59 -0.65 -3.46
N ALA A 26 -1.22 -1.77 -3.82
CA ALA A 26 -2.46 -2.22 -3.20
C ALA A 26 -2.14 -3.17 -2.05
N VAL A 27 -2.75 -2.97 -0.88
CA VAL A 27 -2.61 -3.82 0.31
C VAL A 27 -3.98 -4.46 0.54
N CYS A 28 -4.09 -5.77 0.35
CA CYS A 28 -5.37 -6.47 0.24
C CYS A 28 -5.37 -7.84 0.92
N ALA A 29 -6.50 -8.26 1.44
CA ALA A 29 -6.70 -9.59 2.00
C ALA A 29 -8.15 -10.04 1.83
N LEU A 30 -8.41 -11.35 1.95
CA LEU A 30 -9.75 -11.86 2.15
C LEU A 30 -10.18 -11.62 3.60
N VAL A 31 -11.38 -11.06 3.75
CA VAL A 31 -12.05 -10.85 5.03
C VAL A 31 -13.50 -11.28 4.86
N ASP A 32 -13.97 -12.19 5.71
CA ASP A 32 -15.34 -12.72 5.69
C ASP A 32 -15.81 -13.21 4.29
N GLY A 33 -14.87 -13.77 3.51
CA GLY A 33 -15.12 -14.31 2.17
C GLY A 33 -15.03 -13.30 1.02
N GLY A 34 -14.77 -12.02 1.28
CA GLY A 34 -14.65 -10.98 0.26
C GLY A 34 -13.31 -10.23 0.29
N PRO A 35 -12.90 -9.60 -0.82
CA PRO A 35 -11.67 -8.81 -0.86
C PRO A 35 -11.85 -7.48 -0.11
N VAL A 36 -10.90 -7.19 0.78
CA VAL A 36 -10.78 -5.89 1.45
C VAL A 36 -9.39 -5.34 1.14
N GLY A 37 -9.28 -4.04 0.92
CA GLY A 37 -8.00 -3.45 0.58
C GLY A 37 -7.97 -1.93 0.46
N MET A 38 -6.75 -1.42 0.39
CA MET A 38 -6.44 0.00 0.26
C MET A 38 -5.21 0.23 -0.61
N ALA A 39 -5.10 1.40 -1.23
CA ALA A 39 -3.87 1.83 -1.87
C ALA A 39 -2.94 2.51 -0.87
N ALA A 40 -1.62 2.28 -1.01
CA ALA A 40 -0.58 2.91 -0.22
C ALA A 40 0.60 3.33 -1.10
N SER A 41 0.98 4.62 -1.03
CA SER A 41 2.16 5.18 -1.69
C SER A 41 3.38 5.29 -0.75
N THR A 42 3.31 4.63 0.39
CA THR A 42 4.30 4.65 1.49
C THR A 42 5.07 3.34 1.61
N PHE A 43 4.90 2.44 0.64
CA PHE A 43 5.64 1.18 0.59
C PHE A 43 7.14 1.41 0.57
N THR A 44 7.86 0.68 1.43
CA THR A 44 9.33 0.73 1.52
C THR A 44 9.89 -0.67 1.77
N SER A 45 10.94 -1.06 1.06
CA SER A 45 11.72 -2.25 1.40
C SER A 45 12.54 -1.98 2.67
N VAL A 46 12.48 -2.86 3.66
CA VAL A 46 13.11 -2.64 4.98
C VAL A 46 14.32 -3.53 5.20
N SER A 47 14.20 -4.83 4.93
CA SER A 47 15.27 -5.80 5.19
C SER A 47 15.24 -6.93 4.18
N LEU A 48 16.42 -7.49 3.87
CA LEU A 48 16.56 -8.69 3.05
C LEU A 48 16.61 -9.97 3.89
N ASP A 49 17.20 -9.91 5.09
CA ASP A 49 17.31 -11.04 6.02
C ASP A 49 17.13 -10.57 7.48
N PRO A 50 15.97 -10.83 8.13
CA PRO A 50 14.78 -11.46 7.54
C PRO A 50 14.12 -10.55 6.48
N PRO A 51 13.35 -11.11 5.53
CA PRO A 51 12.74 -10.31 4.46
C PRO A 51 11.55 -9.48 4.99
N LEU A 52 11.72 -8.16 5.05
CA LEU A 52 10.76 -7.22 5.62
C LEU A 52 10.48 -6.05 4.66
N VAL A 53 9.22 -5.63 4.64
CA VAL A 53 8.75 -4.40 3.98
C VAL A 53 7.88 -3.59 4.94
N SER A 54 7.61 -2.33 4.65
CA SER A 54 6.68 -1.53 5.44
C SER A 54 5.70 -0.72 4.59
N VAL A 55 4.56 -0.40 5.20
CA VAL A 55 3.60 0.60 4.70
C VAL A 55 3.16 1.48 5.87
N CYS A 56 3.06 2.79 5.63
CA CYS A 56 2.50 3.71 6.61
C CYS A 56 0.99 3.85 6.39
N VAL A 57 0.21 3.56 7.42
CA VAL A 57 -1.26 3.53 7.38
C VAL A 57 -1.82 4.56 8.34
N ALA A 58 -2.75 5.40 7.88
CA ALA A 58 -3.38 6.39 8.74
C ALA A 58 -4.12 5.72 9.89
N ARG A 59 -3.98 6.23 11.12
CA ARG A 59 -4.69 5.71 12.29
C ARG A 59 -6.21 5.87 12.20
N THR A 60 -6.67 6.74 11.30
CA THR A 60 -8.08 6.95 10.96
C THR A 60 -8.59 6.02 9.86
N SER A 61 -7.76 5.09 9.37
CA SER A 61 -8.17 4.10 8.37
C SER A 61 -9.28 3.21 8.91
N THR A 62 -10.38 3.10 8.16
CA THR A 62 -11.46 2.15 8.45
C THR A 62 -11.18 0.76 7.84
N THR A 63 -10.22 0.67 6.93
CA THR A 63 -9.84 -0.59 6.24
C THR A 63 -8.78 -1.37 7.01
N TRP A 64 -7.81 -0.66 7.60
CA TRP A 64 -6.69 -1.29 8.28
C TRP A 64 -7.07 -2.21 9.44
N PRO A 65 -8.07 -1.87 10.29
CA PRO A 65 -8.49 -2.77 11.36
C PRO A 65 -8.91 -4.16 10.87
N ALA A 66 -9.51 -4.26 9.68
CA ALA A 66 -9.85 -5.54 9.06
C ALA A 66 -8.60 -6.25 8.52
N LEU A 67 -7.77 -5.55 7.75
CA LEU A 67 -6.55 -6.12 7.16
C LEU A 67 -5.56 -6.66 8.21
N ARG A 68 -5.32 -5.91 9.29
CA ARG A 68 -4.35 -6.32 10.32
C ARG A 68 -4.78 -7.56 11.12
N ARG A 69 -6.05 -7.97 11.05
CA ARG A 69 -6.55 -9.20 11.66
C ARG A 69 -6.47 -10.40 10.71
N SER A 70 -6.26 -10.17 9.41
CA SER A 70 -6.04 -11.23 8.46
C SER A 70 -4.69 -11.90 8.72
N THR A 71 -4.65 -13.24 8.64
CA THR A 71 -3.41 -14.00 8.80
C THR A 71 -2.38 -13.67 7.72
N ARG A 72 -2.87 -13.33 6.53
CA ARG A 72 -2.07 -13.03 5.34
C ARG A 72 -2.62 -11.81 4.61
N ILE A 73 -1.71 -11.00 4.09
CA ILE A 73 -1.99 -9.78 3.33
C ILE A 73 -1.16 -9.82 2.05
N GLY A 74 -1.81 -9.60 0.92
CA GLY A 74 -1.14 -9.38 -0.35
C GLY A 74 -0.77 -7.91 -0.52
N VAL A 75 0.46 -7.65 -0.96
CA VAL A 75 0.95 -6.33 -1.36
C VAL A 75 1.28 -6.37 -2.85
N SER A 76 0.52 -5.66 -3.67
CA SER A 76 0.69 -5.63 -5.13
C SER A 76 1.24 -4.28 -5.59
N VAL A 77 2.41 -4.26 -6.23
CA VAL A 77 2.99 -3.05 -6.84
C VAL A 77 2.22 -2.73 -8.12
N LEU A 78 1.51 -1.61 -8.12
CA LEU A 78 0.61 -1.24 -9.22
C LEU A 78 1.40 -0.94 -10.49
N ASN A 79 0.89 -1.39 -11.63
CA ASN A 79 1.43 -1.04 -12.95
C ASN A 79 0.92 0.33 -13.43
N SER A 80 1.53 0.86 -14.50
CA SER A 80 1.25 2.19 -15.04
C SER A 80 -0.18 2.42 -15.57
N GLU A 81 -0.98 1.36 -15.77
CA GLU A 81 -2.37 1.40 -16.21
C GLU A 81 -3.36 1.31 -15.03
N HIS A 82 -2.90 0.91 -13.83
CA HIS A 82 -3.72 0.77 -12.63
C HIS A 82 -4.11 2.12 -11.96
N GLY A 83 -4.01 3.25 -12.65
CA GLY A 83 -4.37 4.56 -12.11
C GLY A 83 -5.85 4.66 -11.68
N ALA A 84 -6.76 4.05 -12.43
CA ALA A 84 -8.19 4.00 -12.07
C ALA A 84 -8.41 3.11 -10.82
N ILE A 85 -7.81 1.92 -10.81
CA ILE A 85 -7.86 0.97 -9.68
C ILE A 85 -7.30 1.62 -8.41
N CYS A 86 -6.18 2.34 -8.51
CA CYS A 86 -5.60 3.06 -7.38
C CYS A 86 -6.59 4.05 -6.75
N ARG A 87 -7.30 4.86 -7.57
CA ARG A 87 -8.30 5.81 -7.06
C ARG A 87 -9.48 5.09 -6.42
N GLN A 88 -9.93 4.00 -7.03
CA GLN A 88 -11.03 3.18 -6.54
C GLN A 88 -10.68 2.56 -5.18
N LEU A 89 -9.49 2.00 -5.01
CA LEU A 89 -8.99 1.44 -3.75
C LEU A 89 -8.85 2.50 -2.62
N SER A 90 -8.75 3.79 -2.97
CA SER A 90 -8.71 4.90 -2.01
C SER A 90 -10.08 5.52 -1.71
N ALA A 91 -11.13 5.17 -2.46
CA ALA A 91 -12.45 5.75 -2.32
C ALA A 91 -13.17 5.27 -1.05
N ARG A 92 -14.13 6.06 -0.56
CA ARG A 92 -14.99 5.72 0.59
C ARG A 92 -16.38 5.32 0.09
N ASP A 93 -17.04 4.42 0.82
CA ASP A 93 -18.45 4.04 0.62
C ASP A 93 -18.78 3.52 -0.79
N VAL A 94 -17.82 2.83 -1.42
CA VAL A 94 -17.98 2.16 -2.71
C VAL A 94 -17.45 0.72 -2.64
N ASP A 95 -17.90 -0.14 -3.54
CA ASP A 95 -17.23 -1.41 -3.78
C ASP A 95 -15.88 -1.15 -4.47
N ARG A 96 -14.81 -1.28 -3.69
CA ARG A 96 -13.44 -1.02 -4.16
C ARG A 96 -12.91 -2.07 -5.12
N PHE A 97 -13.54 -3.24 -5.21
CA PHE A 97 -13.08 -4.35 -6.05
C PHE A 97 -14.02 -4.63 -7.24
N ALA A 98 -15.11 -3.89 -7.38
CA ALA A 98 -15.96 -3.94 -8.57
C ALA A 98 -15.13 -3.74 -9.85
N GLY A 99 -15.14 -4.75 -10.73
CA GLY A 99 -14.42 -4.72 -12.00
C GLY A 99 -12.88 -4.73 -11.89
N VAL A 100 -12.34 -4.98 -10.70
CA VAL A 100 -10.89 -5.15 -10.49
C VAL A 100 -10.55 -6.62 -10.68
N ASP A 101 -9.52 -6.91 -11.47
CA ASP A 101 -9.02 -8.28 -11.63
C ASP A 101 -8.02 -8.61 -10.50
N TRP A 102 -8.37 -9.60 -9.69
CA TRP A 102 -7.59 -10.00 -8.52
C TRP A 102 -7.68 -11.51 -8.29
N THR A 103 -6.67 -12.03 -7.61
CA THR A 103 -6.57 -13.44 -7.24
C THR A 103 -6.42 -13.57 -5.73
N ALA A 104 -7.20 -14.46 -5.11
CA ALA A 104 -6.94 -14.92 -3.75
C ALA A 104 -5.93 -16.07 -3.76
N LEU A 105 -4.84 -15.91 -3.02
CA LEU A 105 -3.92 -17.00 -2.76
C LEU A 105 -4.55 -17.99 -1.76
N PRO A 106 -4.11 -19.26 -1.72
CA PRO A 106 -4.70 -20.29 -0.83
C PRO A 106 -4.68 -19.93 0.67
N ASN A 107 -3.85 -18.97 1.06
CA ASN A 107 -3.65 -18.54 2.44
C ASN A 107 -4.46 -17.28 2.82
N GLY A 108 -5.27 -16.74 1.90
CA GLY A 108 -6.13 -15.58 2.11
C GLY A 108 -5.54 -14.23 1.69
N SER A 109 -4.27 -14.16 1.26
CA SER A 109 -3.74 -12.96 0.62
C SER A 109 -4.48 -12.66 -0.68
N VAL A 110 -4.78 -11.39 -0.93
CA VAL A 110 -5.37 -10.94 -2.19
C VAL A 110 -4.32 -10.13 -2.96
N VAL A 111 -4.05 -10.55 -4.19
CA VAL A 111 -3.10 -9.89 -5.09
C VAL A 111 -3.82 -9.42 -6.34
N LEU A 112 -3.41 -8.27 -6.89
CA LEU A 112 -3.94 -7.78 -8.14
C LEU A 112 -3.21 -8.44 -9.31
N ASN A 113 -3.97 -8.86 -10.31
CA ASN A 113 -3.41 -9.38 -11.55
C ASN A 113 -2.74 -8.22 -12.32
N ASP A 114 -1.79 -8.55 -13.20
CA ASP A 114 -0.96 -7.60 -13.97
C ASP A 114 -0.14 -6.59 -13.13
N ALA A 115 -0.06 -6.77 -11.81
CA ALA A 115 0.84 -6.00 -10.96
C ALA A 115 2.30 -6.20 -11.38
N ALA A 116 3.13 -5.15 -11.24
CA ALA A 116 4.56 -5.23 -11.54
C ALA A 116 5.30 -6.20 -10.60
N ALA A 117 4.77 -6.38 -9.40
CA ALA A 117 5.14 -7.42 -8.46
C ALA A 117 4.01 -7.65 -7.46
N TRP A 118 4.00 -8.80 -6.80
CA TRP A 118 3.22 -9.00 -5.58
C TRP A 118 4.04 -9.72 -4.51
N LEU A 119 3.68 -9.46 -3.25
CA LEU A 119 4.24 -10.07 -2.07
C LEU A 119 3.11 -10.64 -1.22
N ASP A 120 3.29 -11.86 -0.74
CA ASP A 120 2.48 -12.46 0.33
C ASP A 120 3.15 -12.13 1.66
N CYS A 121 2.41 -11.48 2.56
CA CYS A 121 2.94 -10.91 3.78
C CYS A 121 2.13 -11.31 5.03
N GLY A 122 2.79 -11.28 6.18
CA GLY A 122 2.17 -11.26 7.51
C GLY A 122 2.49 -9.95 8.22
N VAL A 123 1.63 -9.53 9.16
CA VAL A 123 1.94 -8.38 10.03
C VAL A 123 2.96 -8.81 11.07
N GLU A 124 4.14 -8.19 11.04
CA GLU A 124 5.24 -8.44 11.98
C GLU A 124 5.12 -7.52 13.21
N GLU A 125 4.97 -6.22 12.98
CA GLU A 125 4.91 -5.20 14.02
C GLU A 125 4.11 -3.98 13.55
N GLU A 126 3.46 -3.28 14.50
CA GLU A 126 2.84 -1.97 14.26
C GLU A 126 3.51 -0.90 15.14
N ILE A 127 4.26 0.02 14.53
CA ILE A 127 4.92 1.11 15.25
C ILE A 127 4.08 2.38 15.14
N THR A 128 3.68 2.96 16.27
CA THR A 128 2.93 4.23 16.28
C THR A 128 3.86 5.38 15.87
N ALA A 129 3.50 6.09 14.79
CA ALA A 129 4.26 7.19 14.22
C ALA A 129 3.35 8.41 13.98
N GLY A 130 3.02 9.12 15.07
CA GLY A 130 2.12 10.28 15.03
C GLY A 130 0.67 9.91 14.68
N ASP A 131 0.19 10.44 13.55
CA ASP A 131 -1.15 10.16 13.01
C ASP A 131 -1.21 8.90 12.12
N HIS A 132 -0.08 8.23 11.94
CA HIS A 132 0.04 6.95 11.22
C HIS A 132 0.56 5.84 12.13
N VAL A 133 0.37 4.60 11.68
CA VAL A 133 1.16 3.43 12.10
C VAL A 133 2.07 3.03 10.96
N ILE A 134 3.31 2.65 11.29
CA ILE A 134 4.19 1.94 10.38
C ILE A 134 3.86 0.46 10.58
N ALA A 135 3.22 -0.15 9.59
CA ALA A 135 3.02 -1.59 9.56
C ALA A 135 4.26 -2.23 8.96
N LEU A 136 5.03 -2.93 9.79
CA LEU A 136 6.13 -3.78 9.37
C LEU A 136 5.57 -5.14 8.99
N LEU A 137 5.94 -5.62 7.81
CA LEU A 137 5.38 -6.82 7.21
C LEU A 137 6.51 -7.81 6.90
N SER A 138 6.37 -9.04 7.39
CA SER A 138 7.26 -10.13 7.01
C SER A 138 6.80 -10.76 5.70
N VAL A 139 7.73 -11.00 4.77
CA VAL A 139 7.45 -11.52 3.42
C VAL A 139 7.63 -13.03 3.40
N GLN A 140 6.66 -13.77 2.85
CA GLN A 140 6.70 -15.24 2.77
C GLN A 140 6.74 -15.78 1.34
N ALA A 141 6.17 -15.07 0.38
CA ALA A 141 6.27 -15.40 -1.04
C ALA A 141 6.26 -14.13 -1.89
N ILE A 142 6.84 -14.20 -3.08
CA ILE A 142 6.90 -13.09 -4.03
C ILE A 142 6.71 -13.57 -5.46
N GLN A 143 6.23 -12.67 -6.31
CA GLN A 143 6.36 -12.75 -7.76
C GLN A 143 6.71 -11.36 -8.28
N ALA A 144 7.59 -11.30 -9.27
CA ALA A 144 7.98 -10.04 -9.90
C ALA A 144 7.96 -10.16 -11.42
N ALA A 145 7.54 -9.09 -12.07
CA ALA A 145 7.57 -8.91 -13.51
C ALA A 145 8.31 -7.60 -13.84
N PRO A 146 9.66 -7.57 -13.81
CA PRO A 146 10.45 -6.34 -13.94
C PRO A 146 10.25 -5.56 -15.24
N ALA A 147 9.70 -6.20 -16.28
CA ALA A 147 9.37 -5.57 -17.55
C ALA A 147 8.06 -4.74 -17.52
N VAL A 148 7.23 -4.91 -16.49
CA VAL A 148 5.97 -4.17 -16.31
C VAL A 148 6.27 -2.81 -15.70
N ALA A 149 5.97 -1.73 -16.43
CA ALA A 149 6.18 -0.37 -15.95
C ALA A 149 5.28 -0.06 -14.74
N PRO A 150 5.82 0.46 -13.61
CA PRO A 150 5.05 0.74 -12.41
C PRO A 150 4.24 2.04 -12.52
N LEU A 151 3.19 2.15 -11.70
CA LEU A 151 2.50 3.41 -11.43
C LEU A 151 3.38 4.29 -10.53
N VAL A 152 3.62 5.54 -10.94
CA VAL A 152 4.32 6.52 -10.11
C VAL A 152 3.34 7.58 -9.63
N PHE A 153 3.36 7.87 -8.34
CA PHE A 153 2.61 8.99 -7.74
C PHE A 153 3.58 10.12 -7.39
N HIS A 154 3.35 11.30 -7.96
CA HIS A 154 4.19 12.48 -7.76
C HIS A 154 3.39 13.77 -7.98
N GLY A 155 3.51 14.72 -7.06
CA GLY A 155 2.80 16.01 -7.12
C GLY A 155 1.28 15.85 -7.19
N SER A 156 0.72 14.91 -6.42
CA SER A 156 -0.71 14.56 -6.41
C SER A 156 -1.25 14.07 -7.76
N ARG A 157 -0.38 13.55 -8.62
CA ARG A 157 -0.76 13.04 -9.95
C ARG A 157 -0.06 11.72 -10.25
N PHE A 158 -0.71 10.91 -11.08
CA PHE A 158 -0.07 9.73 -11.64
C PHE A 158 0.89 10.12 -12.77
N ARG A 159 1.98 9.38 -12.86
CA ARG A 159 3.08 9.53 -13.82
C ARG A 159 3.49 8.16 -14.33
N ARG A 160 4.15 8.17 -15.49
CA ARG A 160 4.85 7.02 -16.06
C ARG A 160 6.35 7.32 -16.02
N LEU A 161 7.16 6.28 -15.84
CA LEU A 161 8.61 6.40 -16.04
C LEU A 161 8.89 6.58 -17.54
N ALA A 162 9.87 7.41 -17.85
CA ALA A 162 10.44 7.55 -19.19
C ALA A 162 11.90 7.09 -19.13
N ALA A 163 12.41 6.58 -20.25
CA ALA A 163 13.82 6.24 -20.42
C ALA A 163 14.68 7.50 -20.57
#